data_AF-A0A376J4D6-F1
#
_entry.id   AF-A0A376J4D6-F1
#
_cell.length_a   1.000
_cell.length_b   1.000
_cell.length_c   1.000
_cell.angle_alpha   90.00
_cell.angle_beta   90.00
_cell.angle_gamma   90.00
#
_symmetry.space_group_name_H-M   'P 1'
#
loop_
_entity.id
_entity.type
_entity.pdbx_description
1 polymer ?
#
loop_
_entity_poly.entity_id
_entity_poly.type
_entity_poly.pdbx_seq_one_letter_code
_entity_poly.pdbx_strand_id
1 'polypeptide(L)'
;MSHETRERAATLQWLFWQVGGLGPMLGQNHHFNHAAPQTIPYAIERYQVETQRLYHVLNKRLENSPWLGWRELQHCGYCLLAVG
;
A
#
# COMPACT_ATOMS: atom_id res chain seq x y z
N MET A 1 -1.17 22.55 -18.77
CA MET A 1 -1.33 21.18 -18.27
C MET A 1 -2.52 21.16 -17.31
N SER A 2 -3.64 20.56 -17.73
CA SER A 2 -4.93 20.61 -17.01
C SER A 2 -4.84 19.98 -15.62
N HIS A 3 -5.63 20.49 -14.67
CA HIS A 3 -5.71 20.02 -13.29
C HIS A 3 -5.91 18.50 -13.20
N GLU A 4 -6.81 17.97 -14.03
CA GLU A 4 -7.13 16.55 -14.19
C GLU A 4 -5.90 15.68 -14.48
N THR A 5 -4.96 16.16 -15.31
CA THR A 5 -3.76 15.40 -15.66
C THR A 5 -2.85 15.22 -14.43
N ARG A 6 -2.77 16.21 -13.55
CA ARG A 6 -1.97 16.13 -12.32
C ARG A 6 -2.60 15.19 -11.29
N GLU A 7 -3.92 15.24 -11.13
CA GLU A 7 -4.64 14.35 -10.20
C GLU A 7 -4.59 12.90 -10.66
N ARG A 8 -4.74 12.66 -11.97
CA ARG A 8 -4.58 11.32 -12.57
C ARG A 8 -3.17 10.79 -12.40
N ALA A 9 -2.14 11.63 -12.59
CA ALA A 9 -0.75 11.22 -12.38
C ALA A 9 -0.48 10.83 -10.91
N ALA A 10 -0.97 11.65 -9.95
CA ALA A 10 -0.84 11.34 -8.53
C ALA A 10 -1.57 10.04 -8.15
N THR A 11 -2.76 9.84 -8.68
CA THR A 11 -3.51 8.58 -8.54
C THR A 11 -2.70 7.39 -9.02
N LEU A 12 -2.19 7.46 -10.25
CA LEU A 12 -1.47 6.35 -10.86
C LEU A 12 -0.19 6.05 -10.08
N GLN A 13 0.50 7.07 -9.57
CA GLN A 13 1.65 6.90 -8.69
C GLN A 13 1.31 6.06 -7.45
N TRP A 14 0.20 6.36 -6.76
CA TRP A 14 -0.22 5.60 -5.57
C TRP A 14 -0.72 4.20 -5.92
N LEU A 15 -1.38 4.03 -7.06
CA LEU A 15 -1.77 2.72 -7.57
C LEU A 15 -0.54 1.84 -7.83
N PHE A 16 0.45 2.34 -8.56
CA PHE A 16 1.67 1.58 -8.85
C PHE A 16 2.51 1.32 -7.60
N TRP A 17 2.52 2.25 -6.64
CA TRP A 17 3.14 2.01 -5.33
C TRP A 17 2.46 0.86 -4.57
N GLN A 18 1.12 0.78 -4.61
CA GLN A 18 0.38 -0.30 -3.96
C GLN A 18 0.65 -1.64 -4.64
N VAL A 19 0.56 -1.70 -5.97
CA VAL A 19 0.73 -2.93 -6.75
C VAL A 19 2.18 -3.45 -6.69
N GLY A 20 3.17 -2.55 -6.74
CA GLY A 20 4.58 -2.91 -6.78
C GLY A 20 5.26 -3.03 -5.42
N GLY A 21 4.71 -2.39 -4.37
CA GLY A 21 5.30 -2.35 -3.04
C GLY A 21 4.43 -3.04 -2.00
N LEU A 22 3.32 -2.40 -1.63
CA LEU A 22 2.51 -2.84 -0.49
C LEU A 22 1.94 -4.25 -0.66
N GLY A 23 1.32 -4.55 -1.81
CA GLY A 23 0.69 -5.84 -2.07
C GLY A 23 1.66 -7.02 -1.96
N PRO A 24 2.78 -7.04 -2.73
CA PRO A 24 3.75 -8.12 -2.66
C PRO A 24 4.38 -8.30 -1.28
N MET A 25 4.72 -7.20 -0.59
CA MET A 25 5.37 -7.29 0.73
C MET A 25 4.42 -7.82 1.81
N LEU A 26 3.13 -7.44 1.77
CA LEU A 26 2.12 -8.02 2.65
C LEU A 26 1.90 -9.51 2.36
N GLY A 27 1.86 -9.92 1.09
CA GLY A 27 1.73 -11.32 0.70
C GLY A 27 2.88 -12.18 1.24
N GLN A 28 4.11 -11.69 1.09
CA GLN A 28 5.30 -12.38 1.63
C GLN A 28 5.30 -12.41 3.16
N ASN A 29 4.96 -11.29 3.81
CA ASN A 29 4.82 -11.22 5.26
C ASN A 29 3.82 -12.28 5.78
N HIS A 30 2.64 -12.35 5.16
CA HIS A 30 1.62 -13.34 5.52
C HIS A 30 2.12 -14.77 5.28
N HIS A 31 2.77 -15.02 4.14
CA HIS A 31 3.30 -16.34 3.82
C HIS A 31 4.31 -16.81 4.88
N PHE A 32 5.32 -15.99 5.22
CA PHE A 32 6.36 -16.39 6.17
C PHE A 32 5.88 -16.46 7.63
N ASN A 33 4.82 -15.72 8.00
CA ASN A 33 4.25 -15.79 9.36
C ASN A 33 3.26 -16.94 9.55
N HIS A 34 2.51 -17.33 8.51
CA HIS A 34 1.38 -18.25 8.68
C HIS A 34 1.40 -19.49 7.79
N ALA A 35 1.95 -19.39 6.58
CA ALA A 35 1.85 -20.46 5.57
C ALA A 35 3.15 -21.25 5.38
N ALA A 36 4.30 -20.68 5.74
CA ALA A 36 5.59 -21.30 5.55
C ALA A 36 5.72 -22.55 6.44
N PRO A 37 6.12 -23.71 5.88
CA PRO A 37 6.21 -24.97 6.64
C PRO A 37 7.34 -24.98 7.67
N GLN A 38 8.30 -24.06 7.56
CA GLN A 38 9.39 -23.88 8.51
C GLN A 38 9.53 -22.40 8.84
N THR A 39 9.77 -22.09 10.12
CA THR A 39 10.01 -20.71 10.56
C THR A 39 11.38 -20.26 10.11
N ILE A 40 11.44 -19.16 9.35
CA ILE A 40 12.69 -18.53 8.90
C ILE A 40 12.76 -17.13 9.53
N PRO A 41 13.40 -16.96 10.70
CA PRO A 41 13.37 -15.71 11.46
C PRO A 41 13.79 -14.48 10.65
N TYR A 42 14.87 -14.60 9.86
CA TYR A 42 15.35 -13.51 9.00
C TYR A 42 14.31 -13.07 7.95
N ALA A 43 13.59 -14.02 7.34
CA ALA A 43 12.58 -13.68 6.34
C ALA A 43 11.40 -12.96 7.00
N ILE A 44 10.94 -13.46 8.15
CA ILE A 44 9.87 -12.84 8.93
C ILE A 44 10.24 -11.41 9.30
N GLU A 45 11.40 -11.20 9.91
CA GLU A 45 11.87 -9.87 10.32
C GLU A 45 11.96 -8.92 9.12
N ARG A 46 12.57 -9.38 8.01
CA ARG A 46 12.70 -8.58 6.78
C ARG A 46 11.36 -8.08 6.26
N TYR A 47 10.36 -8.96 6.12
CA TYR A 47 9.06 -8.58 5.57
C TYR A 47 8.22 -7.82 6.60
N GLN A 48 8.36 -8.08 7.90
CA GLN A 48 7.70 -7.29 8.94
C GLN A 48 8.20 -5.85 8.95
N VAL A 49 9.52 -5.63 8.94
CA VAL A 49 10.12 -4.30 8.90
C VAL A 49 9.70 -3.53 7.64
N GLU A 50 9.72 -4.19 6.47
CA GLU A 50 9.32 -3.54 5.22
C GLU A 50 7.82 -3.23 5.19
N THR A 51 6.96 -4.13 5.67
CA THR A 51 5.53 -3.87 5.83
C THR A 51 5.29 -2.67 6.74
N GLN A 52 5.95 -2.59 7.90
CA GLN A 52 5.82 -1.44 8.80
C GLN A 52 6.26 -0.13 8.15
N ARG A 53 7.35 -0.14 7.38
CA ARG A 53 7.82 1.03 6.62
C ARG A 53 6.78 1.49 5.60
N LEU A 54 6.14 0.56 4.89
CA LEU A 54 5.10 0.87 3.89
C LEU A 54 3.82 1.42 4.54
N TYR A 55 3.41 0.88 5.69
CA TYR A 55 2.33 1.47 6.50
C TYR A 55 2.66 2.87 7.00
N HIS A 56 3.91 3.13 7.37
CA HIS A 56 4.33 4.46 7.78
C HIS A 56 4.21 5.48 6.62
N VAL A 57 4.63 5.11 5.41
CA VAL A 57 4.45 5.93 4.20
C VAL A 57 2.97 6.22 3.94
N LEU A 58 2.12 5.19 4.08
CA LEU A 58 0.68 5.33 3.92
C LEU A 58 0.08 6.30 4.95
N ASN A 59 0.39 6.11 6.23
CA ASN A 59 -0.10 6.96 7.31
C ASN A 59 0.33 8.42 7.13
N LYS A 60 1.60 8.67 6.80
CA LYS A 60 2.11 10.02 6.52
C LYS A 60 1.39 10.69 5.36
N ARG A 61 0.98 9.93 4.33
CA ARG A 61 0.15 10.47 3.26
C ARG A 61 -1.26 10.80 3.75
N LEU A 62 -1.87 9.91 4.52
CA LEU A 62 -3.23 10.06 5.04
C LEU A 62 -3.37 11.20 6.06
N GLU A 63 -2.30 11.52 6.80
CA GLU A 63 -2.23 12.71 7.67
C GLU A 63 -2.45 14.02 6.87
N ASN A 64 -1.96 14.08 5.64
CA ASN A 64 -1.98 15.29 4.80
C ASN A 64 -3.14 15.31 3.80
N SER A 65 -3.79 14.16 3.56
CA SER A 65 -4.88 14.03 2.60
C SER A 65 -5.75 12.84 2.99
N PRO A 66 -7.07 13.01 3.13
CA PRO A 66 -7.97 11.89 3.43
C PRO A 66 -7.99 10.83 2.31
N TRP A 67 -7.40 11.12 1.15
CA TRP A 67 -7.37 10.24 -0.02
C TRP A 67 -5.96 10.15 -0.61
N LEU A 68 -5.60 8.99 -1.13
CA LEU A 68 -4.29 8.80 -1.78
C LEU A 68 -4.20 9.52 -3.12
N GLY A 69 -5.29 9.53 -3.92
CA GLY A 69 -5.30 10.22 -5.22
C GLY A 69 -6.68 10.62 -5.78
N TRP A 70 -7.79 10.17 -5.21
CA TRP A 70 -9.14 10.39 -5.77
C TRP A 70 -10.06 11.14 -4.80
N ARG A 71 -10.52 12.34 -5.17
CA ARG A 71 -11.49 13.14 -4.40
C ARG A 71 -12.93 13.03 -4.93
N GLU A 72 -13.16 12.50 -6.14
CA GLU A 72 -14.41 12.73 -6.89
C GLU A 72 -15.32 11.50 -7.14
N LEU A 73 -14.96 10.30 -6.68
CA LEU A 73 -15.85 9.12 -6.81
C LEU A 73 -16.21 8.57 -5.44
N GLN A 74 -17.28 9.10 -4.84
CA GLN A 74 -17.88 8.60 -3.60
C GLN A 74 -18.47 7.16 -3.72
N HIS A 75 -18.33 6.48 -4.87
CA HIS A 75 -18.99 5.19 -5.12
C HIS A 75 -18.07 3.98 -5.44
N CYS A 76 -16.76 4.15 -5.60
CA CYS A 76 -15.85 3.01 -5.86
C CYS A 76 -14.63 3.03 -4.93
N GLY A 77 -14.79 2.47 -3.74
CA GLY A 77 -13.77 2.35 -2.69
C GLY A 77 -12.67 1.31 -2.96
N TYR A 78 -11.97 1.36 -4.09
CA TYR A 78 -11.01 0.30 -4.44
C TYR A 78 -9.60 0.47 -3.84
N CYS A 79 -9.31 1.58 -3.15
CA CYS A 79 -7.97 1.80 -2.57
C CYS A 79 -7.92 1.65 -1.05
N LEU A 80 -9.03 1.89 -0.34
CA LEU A 80 -9.13 1.68 1.11
C LEU A 80 -9.43 0.22 1.48
N LEU A 81 -10.13 -0.54 0.62
CA LEU A 81 -10.46 -1.95 0.89
C LEU A 81 -9.28 -2.92 0.68
N ALA A 82 -8.17 -2.49 0.07
CA ALA A 82 -7.00 -3.36 -0.13
C ALA A 82 -6.04 -3.37 1.07
N VAL A 83 -6.33 -2.59 2.12
CA VAL A 83 -5.46 -2.43 3.30
C VAL A 83 -6.17 -2.79 4.61
N GLY A 84 -7.47 -3.08 4.56
CA GLY A 84 -8.29 -3.54 5.69
C GLY A 84 -8.60 -5.03 5.59
#